data_AF-A0AAV3TY93-F1
#
_entry.id   AF-A0AAV3TY93-F1
#
_cell.length_a   1.000
_cell.length_b   1.000
_cell.length_c   1.000
_cell.angle_alpha   90.00
_cell.angle_beta   90.00
_cell.angle_gamma   90.00
#
_symmetry.space_group_name_H-M   'P 1'
#
loop_
_entity.id
_entity.type
_entity.pdbx_description
1 polymer ?
#
loop_
_entity_poly.entity_id
_entity_poly.type
_entity_poly.pdbx_seq_one_letter_code
_entity_poly.pdbx_strand_id
1 'polypeptide(L)'
;MTSSQQQKAHNPCFGCGTENTAGLGINSYWSDSDEQLAICQFQPLKQHVAGSKKFVNGAIIATVVDCHCVCTAMADAYRRANRGIGTSPALWYATASLQVNYLRPLLTNH
;
A
#
# COMPACT_ATOMS: atom_id res chain seq x y z
N MET A 1 4.52 -8.28 -13.96
CA MET A 1 3.99 -7.54 -12.80
C MET A 1 5.13 -7.15 -11.87
N THR A 2 5.82 -6.05 -12.14
CA THR A 2 6.86 -5.54 -11.24
C THR A 2 6.20 -4.75 -10.12
N SER A 3 6.10 -5.35 -8.93
CA SER A 3 5.70 -4.62 -7.73
C SER A 3 6.76 -3.56 -7.43
N SER A 4 6.35 -2.35 -7.04
CA SER A 4 7.29 -1.30 -6.61
C SER A 4 8.04 -1.69 -5.32
N GLN A 5 7.60 -2.75 -4.66
CA GLN A 5 8.06 -3.21 -3.35
C GLN A 5 9.16 -4.28 -3.43
N GLN A 6 9.26 -5.04 -4.53
CA GLN A 6 10.25 -6.12 -4.70
C GLN A 6 11.70 -5.64 -4.85
N GLN A 7 11.96 -4.34 -4.91
CA GLN A 7 13.30 -3.79 -5.18
C GLN A 7 13.95 -3.07 -3.98
N LYS A 8 13.30 -3.03 -2.80
CA LYS A 8 13.93 -2.52 -1.58
C LYS A 8 14.41 -3.68 -0.71
N ALA A 9 15.73 -3.92 -0.70
CA ALA A 9 16.36 -4.73 0.34
C ALA A 9 16.13 -4.05 1.69
N HIS A 10 15.61 -4.79 2.68
CA HIS A 10 15.30 -4.30 4.03
C HIS A 10 14.18 -3.26 4.12
N ASN A 11 12.92 -3.72 4.10
CA ASN A 11 11.74 -2.86 4.23
C ASN A 11 10.88 -3.28 5.45
N PRO A 12 11.03 -2.59 6.61
CA PRO A 12 10.24 -2.86 7.82
C PRO A 12 8.87 -2.13 7.83
N CYS A 13 8.45 -1.52 6.72
CA CYS A 13 7.21 -0.74 6.65
C CYS A 13 6.00 -1.55 7.14
N PHE A 14 5.17 -0.93 7.98
CA PHE A 14 3.97 -1.57 8.51
C PHE A 14 2.94 -1.92 7.42
N GLY A 15 2.85 -1.14 6.33
CA GLY A 15 1.91 -1.41 5.25
C GLY A 15 2.42 -2.47 4.26
N CYS A 16 3.56 -2.22 3.64
CA CYS A 16 4.08 -3.02 2.51
C CYS A 16 5.39 -3.76 2.79
N GLY A 17 5.92 -3.67 4.01
CA GLY A 17 7.21 -4.27 4.35
C GLY A 17 7.14 -5.79 4.40
N THR A 18 7.93 -6.45 3.56
CA THR A 18 8.03 -7.92 3.52
C THR A 18 8.71 -8.51 4.74
N GLU A 19 9.49 -7.70 5.48
CA GLU A 19 10.18 -8.12 6.70
C GLU A 19 9.35 -7.88 7.97
N ASN A 20 8.27 -7.12 7.86
CA ASN A 20 7.38 -6.85 8.98
C ASN A 20 6.27 -7.91 9.02
N THR A 21 6.53 -9.02 9.72
CA THR A 21 5.57 -10.13 9.87
C THR A 21 4.31 -9.72 10.65
N ALA A 22 4.34 -8.61 11.39
CA ALA A 22 3.19 -8.01 12.05
C ALA A 22 2.49 -6.93 11.21
N GLY A 23 3.01 -6.64 10.01
CA GLY A 23 2.47 -5.64 9.09
C GLY A 23 1.27 -6.14 8.27
N LEU A 24 0.74 -5.26 7.43
CA LEU A 24 -0.43 -5.52 6.59
C LEU A 24 -0.08 -6.33 5.33
N GLY A 25 1.20 -6.36 4.93
CA GLY A 25 1.70 -7.16 3.81
C GLY A 25 1.08 -6.81 2.45
N ILE A 26 0.73 -5.54 2.23
CA ILE A 26 0.04 -5.13 1.01
C ILE A 26 0.97 -5.10 -0.19
N ASN A 27 0.48 -5.57 -1.34
CA ASN A 27 1.23 -5.56 -2.60
C ASN A 27 0.60 -4.62 -3.62
N SER A 28 1.41 -3.69 -4.14
CA SER A 28 0.98 -2.70 -5.15
C SER A 28 1.61 -2.97 -6.52
N TYR A 29 0.80 -2.95 -7.57
CA TYR A 29 1.23 -3.18 -8.95
C TYR A 29 0.46 -2.30 -9.94
N TRP A 30 1.05 -2.03 -11.09
CA TRP A 30 0.36 -1.39 -12.21
C TRP A 30 -0.66 -2.36 -12.82
N SER A 31 -1.82 -1.86 -13.19
CA SER A 31 -2.83 -2.65 -13.90
C SER A 31 -2.33 -3.03 -15.30
N ASP A 32 -2.59 -4.26 -15.71
CA ASP A 32 -2.29 -4.72 -17.07
C ASP A 32 -3.27 -4.16 -18.11
N SER A 33 -4.44 -3.68 -17.67
CA SER A 33 -5.49 -3.14 -18.56
C SER A 33 -5.52 -1.61 -18.64
N ASP A 34 -4.86 -0.90 -17.71
CA ASP A 34 -4.80 0.55 -17.67
C ASP A 34 -3.47 0.99 -17.04
N GLU A 35 -2.58 1.55 -17.87
CA GLU A 35 -1.25 1.96 -17.42
C GLU A 35 -1.26 3.11 -16.40
N GLN A 36 -2.37 3.84 -16.27
CA GLN A 36 -2.55 4.92 -15.29
C GLN A 36 -3.13 4.42 -13.97
N LEU A 37 -3.54 3.14 -13.90
CA LEU A 37 -4.13 2.56 -12.71
C LEU A 37 -3.10 1.72 -11.94
N ALA A 38 -2.93 2.02 -10.65
CA ALA A 38 -2.28 1.13 -9.70
C ALA A 38 -3.33 0.39 -8.86
N ILE A 39 -3.06 -0.89 -8.60
CA ILE A 39 -3.94 -1.79 -7.85
C ILE A 39 -3.19 -2.30 -6.64
N CYS A 40 -3.91 -2.45 -5.53
CA CYS A 40 -3.43 -3.09 -4.32
C CYS A 40 -4.48 -4.07 -3.80
N GLN A 41 -4.02 -5.23 -3.33
CA GLN A 41 -4.87 -6.22 -2.66
C GLN A 41 -4.56 -6.24 -1.18
N PHE A 42 -5.61 -6.26 -0.37
CA PHE A 42 -5.54 -6.35 1.09
C PHE A 42 -6.60 -7.31 1.60
N GLN A 43 -6.16 -8.25 2.44
CA GLN A 43 -7.04 -9.17 3.14
C GLN A 43 -6.95 -8.88 4.65
N PRO A 44 -8.03 -8.40 5.29
CA PRO A 44 -8.04 -8.17 6.73
C PRO A 44 -7.79 -9.46 7.54
N LEU A 45 -7.05 -9.33 8.63
CA LEU A 45 -6.83 -10.38 9.63
C LEU A 45 -7.77 -10.18 10.84
N LYS A 46 -7.95 -11.23 11.65
CA LYS A 46 -8.79 -11.23 12.87
C LYS A 46 -8.45 -10.10 13.86
N GLN A 47 -7.20 -9.65 13.87
CA GLN A 47 -6.73 -8.58 14.76
C GLN A 47 -7.00 -7.17 14.22
N HIS A 48 -7.39 -7.01 12.95
CA HIS A 48 -7.63 -5.71 12.32
C HIS A 48 -9.03 -5.14 12.62
N VAL A 49 -9.65 -5.52 13.73
CA VAL A 49 -11.05 -5.24 14.05
C VAL A 49 -11.26 -3.90 14.77
N ALA A 50 -12.43 -3.28 14.63
CA ALA A 50 -12.86 -2.10 15.39
C ALA A 50 -14.01 -2.43 16.33
N GLY A 51 -13.75 -2.49 17.64
CA GLY A 51 -14.73 -2.66 18.73
C GLY A 51 -15.48 -4.01 18.73
N SER A 52 -16.05 -4.39 17.59
CA SER A 52 -16.67 -5.67 17.28
C SER A 52 -15.77 -6.51 16.38
N LYS A 53 -15.89 -7.83 16.47
CA LYS A 53 -15.17 -8.78 15.59
C LYS A 53 -15.67 -8.80 14.13
N LYS A 54 -16.63 -7.94 13.75
CA LYS A 54 -17.26 -7.96 12.42
C LYS A 54 -16.71 -6.92 11.45
N PHE A 55 -16.17 -5.82 11.97
CA PHE A 55 -15.78 -4.67 11.17
C PHE A 55 -14.29 -4.40 11.30
N VAL A 56 -13.66 -4.07 10.17
CA VAL A 56 -12.26 -3.66 10.13
C VAL A 56 -12.11 -2.26 10.72
N ASN A 57 -11.04 -2.05 11.47
CA ASN A 57 -10.67 -0.75 12.00
C ASN A 57 -10.41 0.26 10.88
N GLY A 58 -11.04 1.44 10.97
CA GLY A 58 -10.91 2.49 9.96
C GLY A 58 -9.46 2.92 9.70
N ALA A 59 -8.62 2.98 10.74
CA ALA A 59 -7.21 3.33 10.62
C ALA A 59 -6.40 2.25 9.86
N ILE A 60 -6.80 0.98 9.93
CA ILE A 60 -6.19 -0.08 9.10
C ILE A 60 -6.49 0.17 7.64
N ILE A 61 -7.74 0.48 7.30
CA ILE A 61 -8.14 0.82 5.93
C ILE A 61 -7.38 2.07 5.45
N ALA A 62 -7.29 3.12 6.27
CA ALA A 62 -6.54 4.33 5.93
C ALA A 62 -5.05 4.02 5.69
N THR A 63 -4.44 3.17 6.52
CA THR A 63 -3.04 2.76 6.36
C THR A 63 -2.79 2.02 5.05
N VAL A 64 -3.72 1.15 4.63
CA VAL A 64 -3.64 0.47 3.32
C VAL A 64 -3.64 1.49 2.19
N VAL A 65 -4.58 2.44 2.23
CA VAL A 65 -4.70 3.50 1.21
C VAL A 65 -3.44 4.36 1.18
N ASP A 66 -2.98 4.86 2.33
CA ASP A 66 -1.79 5.71 2.46
C ASP A 66 -0.54 5.03 1.89
N CYS A 67 -0.27 3.80 2.35
CA CYS A 67 0.91 3.06 1.94
C CYS A 67 0.89 2.74 0.44
N HIS A 68 -0.27 2.34 -0.09
CA HIS A 68 -0.45 2.14 -1.53
C HIS A 68 -0.20 3.42 -2.32
N CYS A 69 -0.80 4.55 -1.91
CA CYS A 69 -0.65 5.84 -2.60
C CYS A 69 0.80 6.32 -2.65
N VAL A 70 1.54 6.24 -1.53
CA VAL A 70 2.96 6.64 -1.50
C VAL A 70 3.81 5.72 -2.37
N CYS A 71 3.57 4.40 -2.32
CA CYS A 71 4.24 3.44 -3.20
C CYS A 71 3.99 3.74 -4.69
N THR A 72 2.75 4.11 -5.04
CA THR A 72 2.37 4.49 -6.41
C THR A 72 3.02 5.81 -6.83
N ALA A 73 3.03 6.83 -5.96
CA ALA A 73 3.67 8.11 -6.25
C ALA A 73 5.18 7.96 -6.49
N MET A 74 5.88 7.16 -5.66
CA MET A 74 7.29 6.82 -5.90
C MET A 74 7.48 6.09 -7.23
N ALA A 75 6.66 5.06 -7.51
CA ALA A 75 6.76 4.28 -8.75
C ALA A 75 6.54 5.14 -10.00
N ASP A 76 5.57 6.06 -9.95
CA ASP A 76 5.30 7.02 -11.02
C ASP A 76 6.46 8.01 -11.20
N ALA A 77 7.07 8.50 -10.11
CA ALA A 77 8.25 9.36 -10.20
C ALA A 77 9.42 8.67 -10.90
N TYR A 78 9.66 7.38 -10.63
CA TYR A 78 10.66 6.59 -11.36
C TYR A 78 10.31 6.44 -12.84
N ARG A 79 9.03 6.15 -13.16
CA ARG A 79 8.55 6.06 -14.54
C ARG A 79 8.76 7.37 -15.31
N ARG A 80 8.38 8.52 -14.74
CA ARG A 80 8.57 9.85 -15.35
C ARG A 80 10.03 10.22 -15.54
N ALA A 81 10.90 9.75 -14.64
CA ALA A 81 12.34 9.92 -14.76
C ALA A 81 12.99 8.94 -15.74
N ASN A 82 12.22 8.04 -16.37
CA ASN A 82 12.69 6.93 -17.19
C ASN A 82 13.75 6.06 -16.49
N ARG A 83 13.50 5.75 -15.22
CA ARG A 83 14.41 5.02 -14.34
C ARG A 83 13.74 3.77 -13.78
N GLY A 84 14.52 2.70 -13.63
CA GLY A 84 14.08 1.55 -12.85
C GLY A 84 13.81 1.94 -11.39
N ILE A 85 12.76 1.38 -10.80
CA ILE A 85 12.46 1.57 -9.38
C ILE A 85 13.66 1.10 -8.54
N GLY A 86 13.99 1.85 -7.48
CA GLY A 86 15.12 1.54 -6.59
C GLY A 86 16.50 1.95 -7.12
N THR A 87 16.61 2.51 -8.32
CA THR A 87 17.89 3.08 -8.80
C THR A 87 18.30 4.32 -8.00
N SER A 88 19.60 4.62 -7.95
CA SER A 88 20.14 5.81 -7.26
C SER A 88 20.14 7.07 -8.14
N PRO A 89 19.92 8.27 -7.57
CA PRO A 89 19.51 8.53 -6.19
C PRO A 89 18.05 8.15 -5.96
N ALA A 90 17.75 7.63 -4.78
CA ALA A 90 16.40 7.17 -4.47
C ALA A 90 15.38 8.33 -4.53
N LEU A 91 14.29 8.13 -5.27
CA LEU A 91 13.16 9.06 -5.30
C LEU A 91 12.21 8.76 -4.16
N TRP A 92 12.20 9.63 -3.15
CA TRP A 92 11.39 9.50 -1.94
C TRP A 92 10.23 10.48 -1.93
N TYR A 93 9.09 10.00 -1.45
CA TYR A 93 7.87 10.78 -1.26
C TYR A 93 7.35 10.55 0.15
N ALA A 94 6.69 11.56 0.69
CA ALA A 94 5.97 11.51 1.95
C ALA A 94 4.55 12.03 1.72
N THR A 95 3.59 11.47 2.45
CA THR A 95 2.19 11.93 2.41
C THR A 95 2.10 13.33 3.01
N ALA A 96 1.68 14.31 2.21
CA ALA A 96 1.40 15.66 2.71
C ALA A 96 0.02 15.75 3.38
N SER A 97 -0.97 15.04 2.82
CA SER A 97 -2.34 15.00 3.33
C SER A 97 -3.04 13.72 2.88
N LEU A 98 -3.91 13.17 3.73
CA LEU A 98 -4.79 12.06 3.39
C LEU A 98 -6.20 12.37 3.87
N GLN A 99 -7.17 12.34 2.95
CA GLN A 99 -8.60 12.46 3.27
C GLN A 99 -9.30 11.17 2.88
N VAL A 100 -9.94 10.51 3.85
CA VAL A 100 -10.66 9.25 3.63
C VAL A 100 -12.12 9.42 4.04
N ASN A 101 -13.03 9.19 3.10
CA ASN A 101 -14.46 9.13 3.35
C ASN A 101 -14.91 7.66 3.34
N TYR A 102 -15.32 7.15 4.51
CA TYR A 102 -15.78 5.77 4.65
C TYR A 102 -17.25 5.65 4.25
N LEU A 103 -17.52 5.11 3.06
CA LEU A 103 -18.88 5.02 2.53
C LEU A 103 -19.67 3.82 3.06
N ARG A 104 -18.98 2.69 3.31
CA ARG A 104 -19.56 1.46 3.84
C ARG A 104 -18.57 0.75 4.77
N PRO A 105 -19.03 0.02 5.79
CA PRO A 105 -18.16 -0.79 6.63
C PRO A 105 -17.46 -1.88 5.82
N LEU A 106 -16.18 -2.13 6.13
CA LEU A 106 -15.45 -3.29 5.63
C LEU A 106 -15.61 -4.46 6.61
N LEU A 107 -16.08 -5.60 6.11
CA LEU A 107 -16.29 -6.80 6.91
C LEU A 107 -14.98 -7.58 7.06
N THR A 108 -14.80 -8.20 8.21
CA THR A 108 -13.81 -9.27 8.39
C THR A 108 -14.45 -10.59 7.98
N ASN A 109 -13.86 -11.31 7.01
CA ASN A 109 -14.38 -12.57 6.47
C ASN A 109 -14.15 -13.76 7.42
N HIS A 110 -14.71 -13.71 8.63
CA HIS A 110 -14.52 -14.73 9.67
C HIS A 110 -15.82 -15.23 10.26
#